data_AF-A0A3D5HY77-F1
#
_entry.id   AF-A0A3D5HY77-F1
#
_cell.length_a   1.000
_cell.length_b   1.000
_cell.length_c   1.000
_cell.angle_alpha   90.00
_cell.angle_beta   90.00
_cell.angle_gamma   90.00
#
_symmetry.space_group_name_H-M   'P 1'
#
loop_
_entity.id
_entity.type
_entity.pdbx_description
1 polymer ?
#
loop_
_entity_poly.entity_id
_entity_poly.type
_entity_poly.pdbx_seq_one_letter_code
_entity_poly.pdbx_strand_id
1 'polypeptide(L)'
;MTSTAPQALIAPHGGTLVDLRLPADQWEAAIAGVDHRVECSDRNACDVELLMVGGFSPLRGFMGEEDYRSVVESNRTTSGLLFGLPIVMDTDRDDIAVGQRLLLSYQGRNLAVMTVESKWEPDKAREALGCYGTSSLEHPAVRMIATERGRFYLGGSIVGMELPQRPFPCKTPAEVRSGLPSGEDVVAFQCRNPIHRAHYELFTRALHAENVSENGVVLVHPTCGPTQGDDIPGAVRFQTYERLAEEVDNSRIRWAYLPYSMHMAGPREALQHMIIRKNYGCTHFIIGRDMAGCK
;
A
#
# COMPACT_ATOMS: atom_id res chain seq x y z
N MET A 1 17.51 -30.26 -25.21
CA MET A 1 16.48 -29.22 -25.24
C MET A 1 15.85 -29.18 -23.85
N THR A 2 16.41 -28.37 -22.96
CA THR A 2 15.85 -28.16 -21.62
C THR A 2 14.60 -27.31 -21.78
N SER A 3 13.44 -27.92 -21.56
CA SER A 3 12.17 -27.21 -21.38
C SER A 3 12.35 -26.24 -20.21
N THR A 4 12.54 -24.95 -20.53
CA THR A 4 12.40 -23.88 -19.56
C THR A 4 10.92 -23.83 -19.19
N ALA A 5 10.61 -24.14 -17.93
CA ALA A 5 9.29 -23.91 -17.38
C ALA A 5 8.84 -22.46 -17.72
N PRO A 6 7.56 -22.22 -18.01
CA PRO A 6 7.08 -20.86 -18.27
C PRO A 6 7.50 -19.96 -17.11
N GLN A 7 8.13 -18.84 -17.44
CA GLN A 7 8.68 -17.93 -16.44
C GLN A 7 7.52 -17.39 -15.59
N ALA A 8 7.43 -17.83 -14.34
CA ALA A 8 6.36 -17.40 -13.44
C ALA A 8 6.46 -15.88 -13.20
N LEU A 9 5.33 -15.23 -12.89
CA LEU A 9 5.32 -13.83 -12.47
C LEU A 9 6.34 -13.60 -11.34
N ILE A 10 6.88 -12.38 -11.25
CA ILE A 10 7.84 -12.03 -10.20
C ILE A 10 7.33 -12.44 -8.80
N ALA A 11 8.22 -13.06 -8.04
CA ALA A 11 7.92 -13.47 -6.68
C ALA A 11 7.53 -12.24 -5.83
N PRO A 12 6.52 -12.37 -4.95
CA PRO A 12 6.20 -11.35 -3.96
C PRO A 12 7.41 -10.92 -3.14
N HIS A 13 7.37 -9.72 -2.56
CA HIS A 13 8.40 -9.25 -1.65
C HIS A 13 8.43 -10.14 -0.40
N GLY A 14 9.62 -10.61 -0.01
CA GLY A 14 9.78 -11.67 1.00
C GLY A 14 9.51 -13.10 0.52
N GLY A 15 9.24 -13.30 -0.79
CA GLY A 15 9.16 -14.61 -1.43
C GLY A 15 7.77 -15.24 -1.48
N THR A 16 6.82 -14.80 -0.65
CA THR A 16 5.45 -15.32 -0.63
C THR A 16 4.45 -14.18 -0.42
N LEU A 17 3.30 -14.25 -1.08
CA LEU A 17 2.22 -13.29 -0.92
C LEU A 17 1.47 -13.64 0.37
N VAL A 18 1.34 -12.67 1.27
CA VAL A 18 0.72 -12.85 2.58
C VAL A 18 -0.73 -12.36 2.51
N ASP A 19 -1.68 -13.24 2.19
CA ASP A 19 -3.12 -12.95 2.33
C ASP A 19 -3.55 -13.34 3.76
N LEU A 20 -4.02 -12.37 4.54
CA LEU A 20 -4.41 -12.53 5.94
C LEU A 20 -5.93 -12.63 6.10
N ARG A 21 -6.70 -12.63 5.00
CA ARG A 21 -8.16 -12.67 5.08
C ARG A 21 -8.65 -14.04 5.49
N LEU A 22 -9.61 -14.03 6.41
CA LEU A 22 -10.34 -15.20 6.85
C LEU A 22 -11.53 -15.50 5.92
N PRO A 23 -11.85 -16.77 5.71
CA PRO A 23 -13.15 -17.19 5.19
C PRO A 23 -14.31 -16.61 6.01
N ALA A 24 -15.43 -16.30 5.34
CA ALA A 24 -16.58 -15.60 5.96
C ALA A 24 -17.21 -16.34 7.14
N ASP A 25 -17.17 -17.67 7.12
CA ASP A 25 -17.66 -18.56 8.19
C ASP A 25 -16.81 -18.51 9.47
N GLN A 26 -15.62 -17.90 9.42
CA GLN A 26 -14.73 -17.74 10.59
C GLN A 26 -14.80 -16.35 11.24
N TRP A 27 -15.53 -15.40 10.64
CA TRP A 27 -15.52 -14.01 11.10
C TRP A 27 -16.13 -13.85 12.51
N GLU A 28 -17.27 -14.48 12.78
CA GLU A 28 -17.91 -14.41 14.10
C GLU A 28 -16.98 -14.94 15.21
N ALA A 29 -16.29 -16.05 14.95
CA ALA A 29 -15.32 -16.62 15.87
C ALA A 29 -14.09 -15.71 16.07
N ALA A 30 -13.63 -15.04 15.01
CA ALA A 30 -12.53 -14.08 15.10
C ALA A 30 -12.92 -12.83 15.90
N ILE A 31 -14.17 -12.38 15.83
CA ILE A 31 -14.69 -11.24 16.59
C ILE A 31 -15.01 -11.63 18.04
N ALA A 32 -15.28 -12.90 18.32
CA ALA A 32 -15.54 -13.36 19.67
C ALA A 32 -14.34 -13.08 20.60
N GLY A 33 -14.62 -12.35 21.68
CA GLY A 33 -13.63 -12.02 22.70
C GLY A 33 -12.66 -10.90 22.31
N VAL A 34 -13.03 -10.01 21.38
CA VAL A 34 -12.31 -8.72 21.23
C VAL A 34 -12.52 -7.85 22.46
N ASP A 35 -11.45 -7.22 22.94
CA ASP A 35 -11.47 -6.36 24.12
C ASP A 35 -12.01 -4.97 23.78
N HIS A 36 -11.68 -4.47 22.58
CA HIS A 36 -12.07 -3.14 22.12
C HIS A 36 -12.45 -3.13 20.65
N ARG A 37 -13.31 -2.18 20.29
CA ARG A 37 -13.54 -1.76 18.91
C ARG A 37 -12.85 -0.43 18.66
N VAL A 38 -12.18 -0.30 17.52
CA VAL A 38 -11.47 0.90 17.08
C VAL A 38 -11.95 1.25 15.68
N GLU A 39 -12.49 2.46 15.53
CA GLU A 39 -12.83 2.99 14.21
C GLU A 39 -11.56 3.54 13.55
N CYS A 40 -11.23 3.01 12.39
CA CYS A 40 -10.09 3.41 11.58
C CYS A 40 -10.35 4.77 10.91
N SER A 41 -9.32 5.60 10.81
CA SER A 41 -9.30 6.69 9.84
C SER A 41 -9.25 6.14 8.40
N ASP A 42 -9.51 6.99 7.40
CA ASP A 42 -9.31 6.65 5.98
C ASP A 42 -7.90 6.12 5.70
N ARG A 43 -6.88 6.65 6.40
CA ARG A 43 -5.48 6.21 6.26
C ARG A 43 -5.27 4.83 6.87
N ASN A 44 -5.74 4.61 8.12
CA ASN A 44 -5.62 3.30 8.74
C ASN A 44 -6.39 2.24 7.93
N ALA A 45 -7.57 2.55 7.39
CA ALA A 45 -8.33 1.61 6.57
C ALA A 45 -7.59 1.20 5.29
N CYS A 46 -6.84 2.12 4.66
CA CYS A 46 -5.95 1.79 3.53
C CYS A 46 -4.83 0.83 3.95
N ASP A 47 -4.18 1.09 5.09
CA ASP A 47 -3.09 0.25 5.58
C ASP A 47 -3.59 -1.14 6.01
N VAL A 48 -4.71 -1.20 6.73
CA VAL A 48 -5.37 -2.47 7.10
C VAL A 48 -5.69 -3.27 5.85
N GLU A 49 -6.27 -2.65 4.81
CA GLU A 49 -6.54 -3.34 3.56
C GLU A 49 -5.29 -3.90 2.89
N LEU A 50 -4.24 -3.09 2.75
CA LEU A 50 -2.99 -3.54 2.11
C LEU A 50 -2.26 -4.61 2.92
N LEU A 51 -2.39 -4.62 4.25
CA LEU A 51 -1.95 -5.74 5.09
C LEU A 51 -2.80 -6.98 4.81
N MET A 52 -4.13 -6.85 4.83
CA MET A 52 -5.06 -7.98 4.66
C MET A 52 -4.85 -8.70 3.33
N VAL A 53 -4.72 -7.96 2.23
CA VAL A 53 -4.68 -8.54 0.88
C VAL A 53 -3.26 -8.89 0.41
N GLY A 54 -2.24 -8.63 1.23
CA GLY A 54 -0.84 -8.90 0.92
C GLY A 54 -0.13 -7.84 0.07
N GLY A 55 -0.72 -6.66 -0.08
CA GLY A 55 -0.07 -5.50 -0.71
C GLY A 55 1.22 -5.08 0.01
N PHE A 56 1.29 -5.31 1.32
CA PHE A 56 2.47 -5.08 2.17
C PHE A 56 3.26 -6.33 2.54
N SER A 57 3.13 -7.43 1.78
CA SER A 57 3.97 -8.62 2.00
C SER A 57 5.46 -8.24 2.12
N PRO A 58 6.20 -8.82 3.10
CA PRO A 58 5.83 -9.99 3.91
C PRO A 58 5.12 -9.68 5.24
N LEU A 59 4.69 -8.44 5.49
CA LEU A 59 4.10 -8.07 6.77
C LEU A 59 2.86 -8.92 7.08
N ARG A 60 2.73 -9.33 8.33
CA ARG A 60 1.59 -10.10 8.87
C ARG A 60 0.69 -9.26 9.79
N GLY A 61 0.92 -7.95 9.82
CA GLY A 61 0.29 -7.00 10.70
C GLY A 61 1.05 -5.69 10.75
N PHE A 62 0.70 -4.83 11.69
CA PHE A 62 1.40 -3.57 11.92
C PHE A 62 2.77 -3.83 12.55
N MET A 63 3.76 -3.03 12.15
CA MET A 63 5.13 -3.16 12.64
C MET A 63 5.19 -2.94 14.15
N GLY A 64 5.95 -3.80 14.84
CA GLY A 64 6.38 -3.53 16.22
C GLY A 64 7.45 -2.43 16.28
N GLU A 65 7.79 -2.00 17.49
CA GLU A 65 8.71 -0.88 17.70
C GLU A 65 10.09 -1.09 17.05
N GLU A 66 10.63 -2.31 17.09
CA GLU A 66 11.94 -2.61 16.51
C GLU A 66 11.95 -2.52 14.98
N ASP A 67 10.95 -3.10 14.31
CA ASP A 67 10.79 -2.97 12.86
C ASP A 67 10.52 -1.53 12.45
N TYR A 68 9.67 -0.83 13.20
CA TYR A 68 9.43 0.60 13.00
C TYR A 68 10.74 1.41 13.04
N ARG A 69 11.55 1.24 14.09
CA ARG A 69 12.84 1.96 14.24
C ARG A 69 13.80 1.58 13.11
N SER A 70 13.92 0.29 12.80
CA SER A 70 14.80 -0.20 11.74
C SER A 70 14.42 0.40 10.37
N VAL A 71 13.11 0.46 10.08
CA VAL A 71 12.61 1.04 8.83
C VAL A 71 12.91 2.53 8.79
N VAL A 72 12.55 3.29 9.84
CA VAL A 72 12.85 4.72 9.93
C VAL A 72 14.33 5.01 9.67
N GLU A 73 15.24 4.25 10.28
CA GLU A 73 16.68 4.47 10.21
C GLU A 73 17.32 4.02 8.89
N SER A 74 16.87 2.89 8.33
CA SER A 74 17.65 2.18 7.31
C SER A 74 16.87 1.72 6.07
N ASN A 75 15.57 2.01 5.99
CA ASN A 75 14.65 1.45 4.99
C ASN A 75 14.62 -0.09 5.02
N ARG A 76 14.85 -0.72 6.17
CA ARG A 76 14.80 -2.18 6.30
C ARG A 76 14.06 -2.59 7.55
N THR A 77 13.39 -3.72 7.49
CA THR A 77 12.91 -4.43 8.67
C THR A 77 14.09 -5.05 9.42
N THR A 78 13.86 -5.49 10.65
CA THR A 78 14.83 -6.25 11.46
C THR A 78 15.30 -7.54 10.79
N SER A 79 14.48 -8.14 9.92
CA SER A 79 14.85 -9.28 9.06
C SER A 79 15.81 -8.93 7.92
N GLY A 80 16.10 -7.65 7.72
CA GLY A 80 16.95 -7.14 6.65
C GLY A 80 16.22 -6.87 5.33
N LEU A 81 14.92 -7.19 5.22
CA LEU A 81 14.13 -6.91 4.02
C LEU A 81 13.86 -5.41 3.87
N LEU A 82 13.98 -4.92 2.63
CA LEU A 82 13.76 -3.51 2.29
C LEU A 82 12.30 -3.11 2.51
N PHE A 83 12.05 -1.99 3.18
CA PHE A 83 10.71 -1.40 3.36
C PHE A 83 10.82 0.12 3.44
N GLY A 84 10.02 0.85 2.67
CA GLY A 84 10.22 2.29 2.47
C GLY A 84 9.76 3.14 3.64
N LEU A 85 8.59 2.80 4.19
CA LEU A 85 7.91 3.57 5.24
C LEU A 85 7.36 2.66 6.34
N PRO A 86 7.35 3.12 7.61
CA PRO A 86 6.77 2.35 8.69
C PRO A 86 5.25 2.20 8.54
N ILE A 87 4.74 0.99 8.76
CA ILE A 87 3.30 0.68 8.77
C ILE A 87 2.89 0.39 10.20
N VAL A 88 2.17 1.33 10.81
CA VAL A 88 1.79 1.31 12.23
C VAL A 88 0.32 1.65 12.38
N MET A 89 -0.34 1.10 13.40
CA MET A 89 -1.65 1.55 13.84
C MET A 89 -1.44 2.56 14.96
N ASP A 90 -2.18 3.66 14.96
CA ASP A 90 -2.05 4.70 15.99
C ASP A 90 -3.30 4.80 16.88
N THR A 91 -3.12 5.32 18.10
CA THR A 91 -4.22 5.55 19.03
C THR A 91 -3.86 6.57 20.12
N ASP A 92 -4.85 7.32 20.59
CA ASP A 92 -4.76 8.13 21.83
C ASP A 92 -5.26 7.37 23.06
N ARG A 93 -5.70 6.12 22.89
CA ARG A 93 -6.33 5.35 23.95
C ARG A 93 -5.30 4.77 24.92
N ASP A 94 -5.33 5.24 26.16
CA ASP A 94 -4.53 4.68 27.25
C ASP A 94 -5.02 3.28 27.68
N ASP A 95 -6.31 2.97 27.51
CA ASP A 95 -6.93 1.71 27.95
C ASP A 95 -6.56 0.47 27.12
N ILE A 96 -6.04 0.68 25.90
CA ILE A 96 -5.51 -0.41 25.06
C ILE A 96 -4.16 -0.88 25.62
N ALA A 97 -4.03 -2.18 25.88
CA ALA A 97 -2.84 -2.83 26.42
C ALA A 97 -2.29 -3.94 25.49
N VAL A 98 -1.01 -4.26 25.65
CA VAL A 98 -0.38 -5.41 24.99
C VAL A 98 -1.09 -6.71 25.40
N GLY A 99 -1.33 -7.60 24.44
CA GLY A 99 -2.06 -8.85 24.59
C GLY A 99 -3.55 -8.76 24.27
N GLN A 100 -4.12 -7.55 24.16
CA GLN A 100 -5.52 -7.36 23.82
C GLN A 100 -5.80 -7.52 22.33
N ARG A 101 -7.06 -7.82 22.02
CA ARG A 101 -7.59 -7.97 20.66
C ARG A 101 -8.50 -6.80 20.32
N LEU A 102 -8.21 -6.15 19.21
CA LEU A 102 -8.94 -4.97 18.72
C LEU A 102 -9.71 -5.35 17.46
N LEU A 103 -11.01 -5.09 17.46
CA LEU A 103 -11.79 -5.08 16.22
C LEU A 103 -11.60 -3.73 15.52
N LEU A 104 -10.92 -3.75 14.38
CA LEU A 104 -10.73 -2.60 13.51
C LEU A 104 -11.94 -2.48 12.58
N SER A 105 -12.71 -1.39 12.71
CA SER A 105 -13.85 -1.09 11.85
C SER A 105 -13.64 0.15 11.01
N TYR A 106 -14.36 0.25 9.89
CA TYR A 106 -14.37 1.44 9.05
C TYR A 106 -15.71 1.58 8.34
N GLN A 107 -16.41 2.69 8.58
CA GLN A 107 -17.67 3.05 7.92
C GLN A 107 -18.69 1.91 7.94
N GLY A 108 -18.84 1.26 9.10
CA GLY A 108 -19.79 0.18 9.32
C GLY A 108 -19.33 -1.22 8.86
N ARG A 109 -18.09 -1.34 8.35
CA ARG A 109 -17.46 -2.62 7.99
C ARG A 109 -16.50 -3.08 9.09
N ASN A 110 -16.50 -4.37 9.40
CA ASN A 110 -15.52 -5.00 10.28
C ASN A 110 -14.33 -5.43 9.44
N LEU A 111 -13.26 -4.63 9.43
CA LEU A 111 -12.12 -4.87 8.55
C LEU A 111 -11.25 -6.03 9.04
N ALA A 112 -10.75 -5.94 10.27
CA ALA A 112 -9.77 -6.89 10.79
C ALA A 112 -9.85 -7.01 12.30
N VAL A 113 -9.32 -8.12 12.84
CA VAL A 113 -8.97 -8.23 14.26
C VAL A 113 -7.47 -8.17 14.40
N MET A 114 -6.99 -7.21 15.19
CA MET A 114 -5.58 -7.02 15.53
C MET A 114 -5.30 -7.57 16.92
N THR A 115 -4.24 -8.35 17.07
CA THR A 115 -3.69 -8.68 18.39
C THR A 115 -2.55 -7.70 18.68
N VAL A 116 -2.65 -6.94 19.77
CA VAL A 116 -1.62 -5.94 20.14
C VAL A 116 -0.42 -6.64 20.73
N GLU A 117 0.73 -6.55 20.06
CA GLU A 117 1.99 -7.17 20.48
C GLU A 117 2.95 -6.13 21.06
N SER A 118 2.81 -4.86 20.69
CA SER A 118 3.57 -3.75 21.26
C SER A 118 2.76 -2.46 21.24
N LYS A 119 2.95 -1.62 22.27
CA LYS A 119 2.42 -0.26 22.36
C LYS A 119 3.52 0.67 22.86
N TRP A 120 3.83 1.73 22.12
CA TRP A 120 4.87 2.68 22.51
C TRP A 120 4.52 4.10 22.09
N GLU A 121 5.17 5.09 22.71
CA GLU A 121 5.11 6.48 22.28
C GLU A 121 6.29 6.76 21.33
N PRO A 122 6.05 7.03 20.03
CA PRO A 122 7.12 7.21 19.05
C PRO A 122 7.76 8.60 19.17
N ASP A 123 9.06 8.69 18.87
CA ASP A 123 9.70 9.96 18.56
C ASP A 123 9.31 10.39 17.14
N LYS A 124 8.22 11.16 17.05
CA LYS A 124 7.69 11.68 15.77
C LYS A 124 8.64 12.64 15.06
N ALA A 125 9.50 13.36 15.79
CA ALA A 125 10.50 14.22 15.18
C ALA A 125 11.59 13.39 14.50
N ARG A 126 12.00 12.28 15.12
CA ARG A 126 12.91 11.32 14.51
C ARG A 126 12.27 10.60 13.31
N GLU A 127 10.99 10.24 13.39
CA GLU A 127 10.24 9.71 12.24
C GLU A 127 10.26 10.72 11.09
N ALA A 128 9.97 12.00 11.38
CA ALA A 128 9.91 13.06 10.39
C ALA A 128 11.23 13.19 9.62
N LEU A 129 12.34 13.31 10.34
CA LEU A 129 13.67 13.42 9.72
C LEU A 129 14.07 12.15 8.97
N GLY A 130 13.80 10.96 9.54
CA GLY A 130 14.18 9.69 8.94
C GLY A 130 13.37 9.34 7.68
N CYS A 131 12.06 9.60 7.70
CA CYS A 131 11.14 9.21 6.62
C CYS A 131 10.88 10.32 5.60
N TYR A 132 10.89 11.59 6.01
CA TYR A 132 10.49 12.72 5.16
C TYR A 132 11.66 13.69 4.89
N GLY A 133 12.81 13.49 5.54
CA GLY A 133 14.00 14.32 5.37
C GLY A 133 13.91 15.72 5.98
N THR A 134 12.80 16.03 6.66
CA THR A 134 12.53 17.33 7.28
C THR A 134 11.61 17.16 8.48
N SER A 135 11.68 18.09 9.43
CA SER A 135 10.74 18.22 10.55
C SER A 135 9.79 19.41 10.39
N SER A 136 9.74 20.02 9.21
CA SER A 136 8.84 21.14 8.92
C SER A 136 7.40 20.67 8.76
N LEU A 137 6.47 21.32 9.45
CA LEU A 137 5.02 21.09 9.31
C LEU A 137 4.45 21.50 7.94
N GLU A 138 5.24 22.17 7.09
CA GLU A 138 4.90 22.41 5.69
C GLU A 138 4.85 21.10 4.90
N HIS A 139 5.69 20.11 5.26
CA HIS A 139 5.65 18.81 4.61
C HIS A 139 4.36 18.05 5.02
N PRO A 140 3.53 17.58 4.07
CA PRO A 140 2.22 16.98 4.37
C PRO A 140 2.27 15.82 5.36
N ALA A 141 3.20 14.87 5.20
CA ALA A 141 3.31 13.78 6.18
C ALA A 141 3.86 14.19 7.54
N VAL A 142 4.72 15.22 7.64
CA VAL A 142 5.20 15.70 8.94
C VAL A 142 4.03 16.28 9.73
N ARG A 143 3.19 17.08 9.06
CA ARG A 143 1.93 17.57 9.63
C ARG A 143 1.03 16.41 10.05
N MET A 144 0.79 15.46 9.16
CA MET A 144 -0.05 14.28 9.44
C MET A 144 0.42 13.51 10.68
N ILE A 145 1.71 13.17 10.81
CA ILE A 145 2.17 12.44 12.00
C ILE A 145 2.08 13.29 13.27
N ALA A 146 2.27 14.61 13.16
CA ALA A 146 2.24 15.53 14.30
C ALA A 146 0.82 15.86 14.79
N THR A 147 -0.17 15.92 13.89
CA THR A 147 -1.51 16.45 14.21
C THR A 147 -2.66 15.48 13.98
N GLU A 148 -2.49 14.46 13.11
CA GLU A 148 -3.56 13.50 12.80
C GLU A 148 -3.33 12.16 13.49
N ARG A 149 -2.09 11.63 13.49
CA ARG A 149 -1.79 10.38 14.18
C ARG A 149 -1.85 10.56 15.69
N GLY A 150 -2.45 9.58 16.37
CA GLY A 150 -2.53 9.51 17.82
C GLY A 150 -1.16 9.44 18.51
N ARG A 151 -1.20 9.51 19.84
CA ARG A 151 -0.03 9.53 20.73
C ARG A 151 0.76 8.23 20.68
N PHE A 152 0.08 7.08 20.72
CA PHE A 152 0.73 5.78 20.77
C PHE A 152 0.71 5.11 19.40
N TYR A 153 1.76 4.38 19.09
CA TYR A 153 1.76 3.40 18.01
C TYR A 153 1.57 2.00 18.57
N LEU A 154 0.85 1.19 17.81
CA LEU A 154 0.53 -0.20 18.08
C LEU A 154 1.12 -1.06 16.96
N GLY A 155 1.82 -2.10 17.37
CA GLY A 155 2.33 -3.16 16.51
C GLY A 155 1.66 -4.47 16.86
N GLY A 156 1.52 -5.35 15.86
CA GLY A 156 1.01 -6.70 16.07
C GLY A 156 0.26 -7.28 14.88
N SER A 157 0.04 -8.59 14.94
CA SER A 157 -0.60 -9.38 13.89
C SER A 157 -2.06 -9.00 13.66
N ILE A 158 -2.50 -9.16 12.41
CA ILE A 158 -3.92 -8.99 12.03
C ILE A 158 -4.46 -10.23 11.31
N VAL A 159 -5.76 -10.44 11.45
CA VAL A 159 -6.55 -11.30 10.58
C VAL A 159 -7.67 -10.49 9.93
N GLY A 160 -7.81 -10.59 8.61
CA GLY A 160 -8.71 -9.78 7.82
C GLY A 160 -10.09 -10.39 7.60
N MET A 161 -11.09 -9.56 7.33
CA MET A 161 -12.49 -9.94 7.11
C MET A 161 -13.06 -9.17 5.91
N GLU A 162 -13.79 -8.08 6.16
CA GLU A 162 -14.40 -7.26 5.11
C GLU A 162 -13.38 -6.30 4.49
N LEU A 163 -13.51 -6.06 3.18
CA LEU A 163 -12.78 -4.97 2.52
C LEU A 163 -13.56 -3.65 2.68
N PRO A 164 -12.88 -2.49 2.77
CA PRO A 164 -13.56 -1.21 2.81
C PRO A 164 -14.38 -0.97 1.53
N GLN A 165 -15.58 -0.41 1.69
CA GLN A 165 -16.42 -0.03 0.56
C GLN A 165 -16.05 1.37 0.06
N ARG A 166 -15.78 1.51 -1.25
CA ARG A 166 -15.36 2.76 -1.88
C ARG A 166 -16.09 3.00 -3.20
N PRO A 167 -16.15 4.25 -3.69
CA PRO A 167 -16.72 4.57 -4.99
C PRO A 167 -15.88 4.08 -6.18
N PHE A 168 -14.72 3.49 -5.92
CA PHE A 168 -13.82 2.89 -6.90
C PHE A 168 -13.44 1.47 -6.47
N PRO A 169 -13.30 0.52 -7.41
CA PRO A 169 -12.95 -0.86 -7.08
C PRO A 169 -11.44 -0.99 -6.83
N CYS A 170 -11.04 -1.69 -5.77
CA CYS A 170 -9.63 -2.00 -5.51
C CYS A 170 -9.41 -3.50 -5.63
N LYS A 171 -8.78 -3.93 -6.73
CA LYS A 171 -8.40 -5.35 -6.90
C LYS A 171 -7.28 -5.70 -5.92
N THR A 172 -7.34 -6.90 -5.37
CA THR A 172 -6.28 -7.49 -4.55
C THR A 172 -5.06 -7.85 -5.39
N PRO A 173 -3.86 -8.00 -4.78
CA PRO A 173 -2.69 -8.54 -5.48
C PRO A 173 -2.96 -9.89 -6.16
N ALA A 174 -3.73 -10.78 -5.54
CA ALA A 174 -4.08 -12.08 -6.10
C ALA A 174 -4.93 -11.93 -7.38
N GLU A 175 -5.98 -11.09 -7.34
CA GLU A 175 -6.85 -10.84 -8.50
C GLU A 175 -6.08 -10.17 -9.64
N VAL A 176 -5.22 -9.18 -9.33
CA VAL A 176 -4.37 -8.55 -10.36
C VAL A 176 -3.44 -9.59 -10.97
N ARG A 177 -2.71 -10.36 -10.15
CA ARG A 177 -1.81 -11.41 -10.63
C ARG A 177 -2.51 -12.44 -11.53
N SER A 178 -3.74 -12.85 -11.20
CA SER A 178 -4.48 -13.81 -12.04
C SER A 178 -4.82 -13.30 -13.44
N GLY A 179 -4.84 -11.97 -13.64
CA GLY A 179 -5.11 -11.33 -14.92
C GLY A 179 -3.86 -10.90 -15.69
N LEU A 180 -2.65 -11.09 -15.12
CA LEU A 180 -1.39 -10.71 -15.76
C LEU A 180 -0.89 -11.83 -16.70
N PRO A 181 -0.21 -11.48 -17.80
CA PRO A 181 0.38 -12.47 -18.69
C PRO A 181 1.50 -13.24 -17.99
N SER A 182 1.45 -14.58 -18.06
CA SER A 182 2.54 -15.42 -17.56
C SER A 182 3.73 -15.35 -18.52
N GLY A 183 4.95 -15.27 -17.98
CA GLY A 183 6.18 -15.25 -18.78
C GLY A 183 6.55 -13.90 -19.37
N GLU A 184 5.72 -12.87 -19.21
CA GLU A 184 5.92 -11.56 -19.81
C GLU A 184 6.15 -10.48 -18.75
N ASP A 185 6.78 -9.38 -19.16
CA ASP A 185 7.04 -8.26 -18.28
C ASP A 185 5.78 -7.44 -17.98
N VAL A 186 5.72 -6.92 -16.76
CA VAL A 186 4.61 -6.10 -16.28
C VAL A 186 5.18 -4.80 -15.75
N VAL A 187 4.99 -3.72 -16.50
CA VAL A 187 5.47 -2.38 -16.18
C VAL A 187 4.43 -1.64 -15.36
N ALA A 188 4.75 -1.27 -14.12
CA ALA A 188 3.85 -0.46 -13.32
C ALA A 188 3.99 1.04 -13.65
N PHE A 189 2.85 1.70 -13.84
CA PHE A 189 2.75 3.15 -13.83
C PHE A 189 1.93 3.61 -12.62
N GLN A 190 2.59 4.30 -11.69
CA GLN A 190 1.96 4.93 -10.54
C GLN A 190 1.65 6.39 -10.85
N CYS A 191 0.45 6.84 -10.46
CA CYS A 191 0.15 8.26 -10.38
C CYS A 191 -0.85 8.56 -9.26
N ARG A 192 -0.82 9.81 -8.78
CA ARG A 192 -1.83 10.38 -7.89
C ARG A 192 -2.62 11.53 -8.53
N ASN A 193 -2.26 11.90 -9.76
CA ASN A 193 -2.86 13.00 -10.52
C ASN A 193 -3.70 12.45 -11.67
N PRO A 194 -4.63 13.25 -12.24
CA PRO A 194 -5.25 12.89 -13.52
C PRO A 194 -4.19 12.59 -14.59
N ILE A 195 -4.48 11.62 -15.45
CA ILE A 195 -3.57 11.24 -16.53
C ILE A 195 -3.78 12.21 -17.70
N HIS A 196 -2.68 12.69 -18.28
CA HIS A 196 -2.67 13.61 -19.41
C HIS A 196 -1.88 12.97 -20.55
N ARG A 197 -1.86 13.58 -21.74
CA ARG A 197 -1.23 13.00 -22.92
C ARG A 197 0.23 12.60 -22.69
N ALA A 198 1.00 13.41 -21.97
CA ALA A 198 2.40 13.08 -21.65
C ALA A 198 2.53 11.81 -20.81
N HIS A 199 1.66 11.61 -19.81
CA HIS A 199 1.63 10.39 -19.00
C HIS A 199 1.25 9.18 -19.86
N TYR A 200 0.24 9.32 -20.72
CA TYR A 200 -0.19 8.28 -21.65
C TYR A 200 0.95 7.84 -22.57
N GLU A 201 1.64 8.79 -23.20
CA GLU A 201 2.78 8.50 -24.06
C GLU A 201 3.93 7.86 -23.27
N LEU A 202 4.18 8.30 -22.02
CA LEU A 202 5.24 7.75 -21.18
C LEU A 202 5.04 6.26 -20.91
N PHE A 203 3.87 5.88 -20.38
CA PHE A 203 3.65 4.47 -20.07
C PHE A 203 3.45 3.62 -21.33
N THR A 204 2.90 4.18 -22.42
CA THR A 204 2.78 3.45 -23.69
C THR A 204 4.16 3.16 -24.28
N ARG A 205 5.07 4.15 -24.26
CA ARG A 205 6.44 3.97 -24.77
C ARG A 205 7.29 3.06 -23.90
N ALA A 206 6.99 2.95 -22.61
CA ALA A 206 7.68 2.01 -21.72
C ALA A 206 7.53 0.54 -22.17
N LEU A 207 6.47 0.20 -22.92
CA LEU A 207 6.31 -1.12 -23.56
C LEU A 207 7.35 -1.42 -24.64
N HIS A 208 8.07 -0.41 -25.12
CA HIS A 208 9.09 -0.52 -26.16
C HIS A 208 10.51 -0.28 -25.62
N ALA A 209 10.67 -0.20 -24.30
CA ALA A 209 12.00 -0.12 -23.69
C ALA A 209 12.78 -1.42 -23.95
N GLU A 210 14.09 -1.31 -24.18
CA GLU A 210 14.95 -2.45 -24.55
C GLU A 210 14.97 -3.58 -23.51
N ASN A 211 14.64 -3.25 -22.26
CA ASN A 211 14.60 -4.18 -21.13
C ASN A 211 13.19 -4.70 -20.80
N VAL A 212 12.20 -4.48 -21.65
CA VAL A 212 10.82 -4.96 -21.48
C VAL A 212 10.51 -5.99 -22.57
N SER A 213 9.91 -7.11 -22.20
CA SER A 213 9.54 -8.17 -23.14
C SER A 213 8.59 -7.70 -24.25
N GLU A 214 8.66 -8.34 -25.41
CA GLU A 214 7.90 -7.96 -26.62
C GLU A 214 6.38 -7.91 -26.37
N ASN A 215 5.84 -8.87 -25.60
CA ASN A 215 4.42 -8.93 -25.24
C ASN A 215 4.13 -8.41 -23.82
N GLY A 216 5.08 -7.67 -23.22
CA GLY A 216 4.91 -7.09 -21.90
C GLY A 216 3.66 -6.18 -21.83
N VAL A 217 3.12 -5.98 -20.64
CA VAL A 217 1.95 -5.13 -20.40
C VAL A 217 2.29 -3.99 -19.44
N VAL A 218 1.53 -2.92 -19.50
CA VAL A 218 1.56 -1.84 -18.52
C VAL A 218 0.37 -2.00 -17.59
N LEU A 219 0.63 -2.00 -16.29
CA LEU A 219 -0.38 -1.82 -15.27
C LEU A 219 -0.41 -0.35 -14.87
N VAL A 220 -1.38 0.40 -15.38
CA VAL A 220 -1.73 1.73 -14.89
C VAL A 220 -2.42 1.54 -13.55
N HIS A 221 -1.72 1.92 -12.48
CA HIS A 221 -2.08 1.57 -11.12
C HIS A 221 -2.14 2.80 -10.20
N PRO A 222 -3.00 3.80 -10.47
CA PRO A 222 -3.08 5.01 -9.66
C PRO A 222 -3.45 4.74 -8.20
N THR A 223 -2.93 5.59 -7.31
CA THR A 223 -3.36 5.63 -5.90
C THR A 223 -4.66 6.41 -5.76
N CYS A 224 -5.69 5.82 -5.17
CA CYS A 224 -7.00 6.45 -4.97
C CYS A 224 -7.33 6.75 -3.49
N GLY A 225 -6.48 6.34 -2.54
CA GLY A 225 -6.61 6.71 -1.12
C GLY A 225 -6.21 8.16 -0.83
N PRO A 226 -6.10 8.54 0.47
CA PRO A 226 -5.77 9.91 0.87
C PRO A 226 -4.43 10.40 0.30
N THR A 227 -4.39 11.66 -0.12
CA THR A 227 -3.21 12.34 -0.71
C THR A 227 -2.92 13.67 0.00
N GLN A 228 -1.99 14.49 -0.52
CA GLN A 228 -1.81 15.86 -0.02
C GLN A 228 -3.07 16.71 -0.24
N GLY A 229 -3.25 17.74 0.59
CA GLY A 229 -4.55 18.43 0.74
C GLY A 229 -5.02 19.24 -0.47
N ASP A 230 -4.13 19.62 -1.38
CA ASP A 230 -4.44 20.36 -2.60
C ASP A 230 -4.64 19.44 -3.83
N ASP A 231 -4.49 18.13 -3.68
CA ASP A 231 -4.73 17.18 -4.76
C ASP A 231 -6.24 16.99 -5.03
N ILE A 232 -6.58 16.71 -6.29
CA ILE A 232 -7.94 16.35 -6.69
C ILE A 232 -8.38 15.07 -5.94
N PRO A 233 -9.59 15.00 -5.36
CA PRO A 233 -10.04 13.83 -4.60
C PRO A 233 -9.98 12.53 -5.39
N GLY A 234 -9.63 11.42 -4.72
CA GLY A 234 -9.47 10.11 -5.35
C GLY A 234 -10.70 9.63 -6.14
N ALA A 235 -11.90 9.87 -5.62
CA ALA A 235 -13.16 9.53 -6.29
C ALA A 235 -13.38 10.31 -7.60
N VAL A 236 -12.90 11.56 -7.66
CA VAL A 236 -12.97 12.37 -8.89
C VAL A 236 -11.89 11.93 -9.88
N ARG A 237 -10.66 11.69 -9.40
CA ARG A 237 -9.57 11.20 -10.26
C ARG A 237 -9.90 9.85 -10.90
N PHE A 238 -10.52 8.94 -10.14
CA PHE A 238 -11.01 7.65 -10.65
C PHE A 238 -11.89 7.79 -11.89
N GLN A 239 -12.84 8.74 -11.89
CA GLN A 239 -13.71 8.98 -13.05
C GLN A 239 -12.90 9.40 -14.30
N THR A 240 -11.83 10.18 -14.11
CA THR A 240 -10.95 10.56 -15.22
C THR A 240 -10.14 9.38 -15.76
N TYR A 241 -9.77 8.43 -14.90
CA TYR A 241 -9.05 7.23 -15.29
C TYR A 241 -9.95 6.28 -16.08
N GLU A 242 -11.17 6.03 -15.61
CA GLU A 242 -12.15 5.20 -16.32
C GLU A 242 -12.47 5.78 -17.70
N ARG A 243 -12.64 7.11 -17.79
CA ARG A 243 -12.88 7.76 -19.07
C ARG A 243 -11.74 7.56 -20.06
N LEU A 244 -10.49 7.67 -19.60
CA LEU A 244 -9.34 7.38 -20.44
C LEU A 244 -9.25 5.89 -20.78
N ALA A 245 -9.53 5.00 -19.84
CA ALA A 245 -9.52 3.56 -20.06
C ALA A 245 -10.51 3.13 -21.17
N GLU A 246 -11.69 3.75 -21.24
CA GLU A 246 -12.68 3.55 -22.31
C GLU A 246 -12.17 4.00 -23.69
N GLU A 247 -11.33 5.03 -23.74
CA GLU A 247 -10.80 5.61 -24.98
C GLU A 247 -9.50 4.92 -25.46
N VAL A 248 -8.86 4.12 -24.60
CA VAL A 248 -7.61 3.41 -24.91
C VAL A 248 -7.90 2.07 -25.57
N ASP A 249 -7.77 2.02 -26.90
CA ASP A 249 -7.84 0.79 -27.70
C ASP A 249 -6.47 0.07 -27.75
N ASN A 250 -5.97 -0.35 -26.58
CA ASN A 250 -4.73 -1.11 -26.48
C ASN A 250 -4.81 -2.14 -25.34
N SER A 251 -4.91 -3.41 -25.71
CA SER A 251 -5.02 -4.54 -24.78
C SER A 251 -3.78 -4.77 -23.90
N ARG A 252 -2.64 -4.14 -24.21
CA ARG A 252 -1.42 -4.17 -23.37
C ARG A 252 -1.46 -3.16 -22.24
N ILE A 253 -2.43 -2.24 -22.21
CA ILE A 253 -2.63 -1.29 -21.12
C ILE A 253 -3.74 -1.83 -20.21
N ARG A 254 -3.39 -2.13 -18.96
CA ARG A 254 -4.29 -2.70 -17.95
C ARG A 254 -4.48 -1.70 -16.82
N TRP A 255 -5.66 -1.71 -16.21
CA TRP A 255 -6.05 -0.75 -15.17
C TRP A 255 -6.40 -1.47 -13.86
N ALA A 256 -5.88 -0.95 -12.76
CA ALA A 256 -6.24 -1.32 -11.40
C ALA A 256 -6.08 -0.10 -10.48
N TYR A 257 -6.71 -0.09 -9.31
CA TYR A 257 -6.71 1.06 -8.41
C TYR A 257 -6.18 0.68 -7.04
N LEU A 258 -5.23 1.46 -6.53
CA LEU A 258 -4.51 1.15 -5.31
C LEU A 258 -5.12 1.91 -4.11
N PRO A 259 -5.57 1.21 -3.04
CA PRO A 259 -6.06 1.82 -1.81
C PRO A 259 -4.88 2.19 -0.89
N TYR A 260 -3.98 3.06 -1.37
CA TYR A 260 -2.80 3.49 -0.62
C TYR A 260 -2.98 4.92 -0.10
N SER A 261 -2.51 5.17 1.12
CA SER A 261 -2.44 6.50 1.69
C SER A 261 -1.07 7.10 1.39
N MET A 262 -1.03 8.19 0.62
CA MET A 262 0.25 8.83 0.27
C MET A 262 0.82 9.63 1.45
N HIS A 263 2.14 9.57 1.63
CA HIS A 263 2.92 10.33 2.60
C HIS A 263 3.64 11.53 1.97
N MET A 264 3.82 11.54 0.66
CA MET A 264 4.66 12.48 -0.05
C MET A 264 6.15 12.38 0.33
N ALA A 265 6.63 11.18 0.64
CA ALA A 265 7.97 10.92 1.15
C ALA A 265 9.03 10.67 0.06
N GLY A 266 8.78 11.15 -1.16
CA GLY A 266 9.74 11.19 -2.25
C GLY A 266 10.43 9.83 -2.52
N PRO A 267 11.77 9.76 -2.49
CA PRO A 267 12.52 8.53 -2.75
C PRO A 267 12.12 7.34 -1.85
N ARG A 268 11.75 7.58 -0.59
CA ARG A 268 11.38 6.49 0.34
C ARG A 268 10.01 5.90 0.00
N GLU A 269 9.06 6.75 -0.36
CA GLU A 269 7.76 6.30 -0.83
C GLU A 269 7.83 5.66 -2.23
N ALA A 270 8.80 6.06 -3.07
CA ALA A 270 9.08 5.35 -4.30
C ALA A 270 9.52 3.89 -4.04
N LEU A 271 10.35 3.63 -3.02
CA LEU A 271 10.67 2.26 -2.58
C LEU A 271 9.41 1.51 -2.14
N GLN A 272 8.57 2.17 -1.33
CA GLN A 272 7.30 1.59 -0.87
C GLN A 272 6.39 1.21 -2.04
N HIS A 273 6.24 2.09 -3.02
CA HIS A 273 5.48 1.85 -4.24
C HIS A 273 6.04 0.69 -5.07
N MET A 274 7.36 0.56 -5.19
CA MET A 274 7.97 -0.57 -5.89
C MET A 274 7.72 -1.90 -5.16
N ILE A 275 7.78 -1.92 -3.84
CA ILE A 275 7.46 -3.11 -3.03
C ILE A 275 6.00 -3.52 -3.22
N ILE A 276 5.07 -2.57 -3.12
CA ILE A 276 3.65 -2.83 -3.38
C ILE A 276 3.49 -3.39 -4.79
N ARG A 277 4.06 -2.75 -5.82
CA ARG A 277 3.88 -3.20 -7.22
C ARG A 277 4.53 -4.55 -7.49
N LYS A 278 5.65 -4.85 -6.85
CA LYS A 278 6.22 -6.21 -6.83
C LYS A 278 5.22 -7.20 -6.23
N ASN A 279 4.54 -6.87 -5.14
CA ASN A 279 3.50 -7.72 -4.54
C ASN A 279 2.29 -7.91 -5.46
N TYR A 280 1.97 -6.93 -6.31
CA TYR A 280 0.95 -7.02 -7.36
C TYR A 280 1.42 -7.72 -8.65
N GLY A 281 2.68 -8.16 -8.73
CA GLY A 281 3.20 -8.93 -9.87
C GLY A 281 3.91 -8.10 -10.94
N CYS A 282 4.19 -6.82 -10.69
CA CYS A 282 4.91 -5.98 -11.64
C CYS A 282 6.42 -6.27 -11.60
N THR A 283 7.01 -6.55 -12.75
CA THR A 283 8.46 -6.80 -12.93
C THR A 283 9.25 -5.50 -13.05
N HIS A 284 8.61 -4.44 -13.55
CA HIS A 284 9.20 -3.13 -13.81
C HIS A 284 8.37 -2.02 -13.16
N PHE A 285 9.00 -0.87 -12.91
CA PHE A 285 8.33 0.29 -12.33
C PHE A 285 8.86 1.57 -12.97
N ILE A 286 7.95 2.43 -13.46
CA ILE A 286 8.31 3.73 -14.04
C ILE A 286 8.59 4.71 -12.90
N ILE A 287 9.82 5.25 -12.87
CA ILE A 287 10.20 6.35 -11.97
C ILE A 287 10.37 7.63 -12.78
N GLY A 288 9.55 8.62 -12.48
CA GLY A 288 9.65 9.97 -13.06
C GLY A 288 10.44 10.93 -12.17
N ARG A 289 10.58 12.17 -12.66
CA ARG A 289 11.08 13.30 -11.85
C ARG A 289 10.14 13.54 -10.67
N ASP A 290 10.71 13.79 -9.49
CA ASP A 290 9.97 14.19 -8.28
C ASP A 290 8.89 13.16 -7.87
N MET A 291 9.20 11.87 -8.07
CA MET A 291 8.31 10.77 -7.73
C MET A 291 7.93 10.83 -6.24
N ALA A 292 6.62 10.86 -5.98
CA ALA A 292 6.06 10.97 -4.63
C ALA A 292 6.56 12.19 -3.82
N GLY A 293 7.05 13.25 -4.47
CA GLY A 293 7.41 14.49 -3.81
C GLY A 293 6.20 15.39 -3.50
N CYS A 294 6.37 16.24 -2.48
CA CYS A 294 5.56 17.43 -2.24
C CYS A 294 6.35 18.68 -2.69
N LYS A 295 5.64 19.73 -3.08
CA LYS A 295 6.24 21.02 -3.42
C LYS A 295 6.64 21.81 -2.17
#